data_AF-M2BAQ6-F1
#
_entry.id   AF-M2BAQ6-F1
#
_cell.length_a   1.000
_cell.length_b   1.000
_cell.length_c   1.000
_cell.angle_alpha   90.00
_cell.angle_beta   90.00
_cell.angle_gamma   90.00
#
_symmetry.space_group_name_H-M   'P 1'
#
loop_
_entity.id
_entity.type
_entity.pdbx_description
1 polymer ?
#
loop_
_entity_poly.entity_id
_entity_poly.type
_entity_poly.pdbx_seq_one_letter_code
_entity_poly.pdbx_strand_id
1 'polypeptide(L)'
;MKSITAFLLAACMMVAVGCDESAFDQEADAIRDATQQQAEDIRDASQNTAENIRDQAQQKAENIRDQAENAPEATEDAAEDRADMIEERGETKADQKESLGEKKADALEEAGENKADQLEEVEVE
;
A
#
# COMPACT_ATOMS: atom_id res chain seq x y z
N MET A 1 -37.65 5.95 -12.00
CA MET A 1 -38.20 4.72 -12.62
C MET A 1 -37.15 3.64 -12.46
N LYS A 2 -37.51 2.55 -11.75
CA LYS A 2 -36.95 1.19 -11.87
C LYS A 2 -35.49 1.05 -11.40
N SER A 3 -35.12 0.29 -10.37
CA SER A 3 -35.75 -0.87 -9.75
C SER A 3 -34.98 -1.20 -8.45
N ILE A 4 -35.69 -1.38 -7.33
CA ILE A 4 -35.96 -2.70 -6.70
C ILE A 4 -34.74 -3.19 -5.86
N THR A 5 -34.67 -2.92 -4.55
CA THR A 5 -35.17 -3.83 -3.50
C THR A 5 -35.05 -5.32 -3.85
N ALA A 6 -33.86 -5.92 -3.76
CA ALA A 6 -33.75 -7.38 -3.93
C ALA A 6 -32.52 -8.07 -3.30
N PHE A 7 -31.88 -7.51 -2.26
CA PHE A 7 -30.83 -8.27 -1.54
C PHE A 7 -30.96 -8.22 -0.02
N LEU A 8 -32.16 -7.89 0.48
CA LEU A 8 -32.43 -7.79 1.92
C LEU A 8 -33.25 -8.96 2.49
N LEU A 9 -33.52 -10.02 1.72
CA LEU A 9 -34.27 -11.16 2.23
C LEU A 9 -34.10 -12.37 1.32
N ALA A 10 -33.07 -13.17 1.59
CA ALA A 10 -33.00 -14.55 1.15
C ALA A 10 -32.50 -15.44 2.30
N ALA A 11 -33.16 -15.31 3.46
CA ALA A 11 -33.24 -16.40 4.41
C ALA A 11 -34.16 -17.47 3.80
N CYS A 12 -33.60 -18.60 3.33
CA CYS A 12 -34.34 -19.85 3.12
C CYS A 12 -33.37 -21.04 3.01
N MET A 13 -33.19 -21.70 4.15
CA MET A 13 -33.28 -23.17 4.35
C MET A 13 -32.82 -24.09 3.20
N MET A 14 -31.73 -24.84 3.40
CA MET A 14 -31.75 -26.28 3.73
C MET A 14 -30.43 -26.96 3.32
N VAL A 15 -29.68 -27.35 4.35
CA VAL A 15 -29.06 -28.67 4.59
C VAL A 15 -28.62 -29.49 3.36
N ALA A 16 -27.30 -29.68 3.19
CA ALA A 16 -26.71 -30.99 2.90
C ALA A 16 -25.16 -30.97 2.85
N VAL A 17 -24.56 -31.43 3.95
CA VAL A 17 -23.36 -32.31 4.02
C VAL A 17 -22.07 -31.81 3.36
N GLY A 18 -21.23 -31.13 4.17
CA GLY A 18 -19.77 -31.10 3.99
C GLY A 18 -19.18 -29.75 3.59
N CYS A 19 -19.25 -28.77 4.51
CA CYS A 19 -18.39 -27.60 4.73
C CYS A 19 -19.16 -26.70 5.73
N ASP A 20 -18.83 -26.81 7.02
CA ASP A 20 -19.49 -26.12 8.15
C ASP A 20 -18.95 -24.69 8.30
N GLU A 21 -19.28 -23.79 7.38
CA GLU A 21 -18.96 -22.36 7.48
C GLU A 21 -20.20 -21.55 7.13
N SER A 22 -20.54 -20.55 7.95
CA SER A 22 -21.77 -19.78 7.79
C SER A 22 -21.65 -18.80 6.62
N ALA A 23 -22.78 -18.23 6.19
CA ALA A 23 -22.75 -17.16 5.19
C ALA A 23 -22.05 -15.90 5.71
N PHE A 24 -22.04 -15.68 7.03
CA PHE A 24 -21.36 -14.56 7.66
C PHE A 24 -19.86 -14.81 7.78
N ASP A 25 -19.43 -16.03 8.11
CA ASP A 25 -18.03 -16.45 8.09
C ASP A 25 -17.43 -16.28 6.69
N GLN A 26 -18.14 -16.75 5.65
CA GLN A 26 -17.69 -16.61 4.28
C GLN A 26 -17.58 -15.13 3.85
N GLU A 27 -18.47 -14.26 4.32
CA GLU A 27 -18.42 -12.83 4.04
C GLU A 27 -17.26 -12.15 4.81
N ALA A 28 -17.01 -12.55 6.05
CA ALA A 28 -15.91 -12.07 6.88
C ALA A 28 -14.56 -12.41 6.24
N ASP A 29 -14.36 -13.66 5.81
CA ASP A 29 -13.17 -14.10 5.09
C ASP A 29 -12.97 -13.34 3.77
N ALA A 30 -14.04 -13.15 3.00
CA ALA A 30 -13.97 -12.37 1.77
C ALA A 30 -13.53 -10.91 2.02
N ILE A 31 -13.91 -10.32 3.16
CA ILE A 31 -13.48 -8.98 3.55
C ILE A 31 -12.01 -8.97 3.95
N ARG A 32 -11.55 -9.95 4.76
CA ARG A 32 -10.14 -10.09 5.13
C ARG A 32 -9.26 -10.26 3.90
N ASP A 33 -9.62 -11.16 3.00
CA ASP A 33 -8.86 -11.41 1.76
C ASP A 33 -8.81 -10.15 0.88
N ALA A 34 -9.95 -9.49 0.67
CA ALA A 34 -10.02 -8.30 -0.17
C ALA A 34 -9.21 -7.12 0.42
N THR A 35 -9.23 -6.95 1.73
CA THR A 35 -8.50 -5.86 2.40
C THR A 35 -7.00 -6.13 2.48
N GLN A 36 -6.59 -7.38 2.73
CA GLN A 36 -5.18 -7.80 2.62
C GLN A 36 -4.65 -7.57 1.21
N GLN A 37 -5.38 -8.00 0.17
CA GLN A 37 -4.94 -7.81 -1.22
C GLN A 37 -4.79 -6.32 -1.57
N GLN A 38 -5.76 -5.49 -1.17
CA GLN A 38 -5.66 -4.04 -1.40
C GLN A 38 -4.53 -3.40 -0.60
N ALA A 39 -4.23 -3.89 0.59
CA ALA A 39 -3.12 -3.43 1.41
C ALA A 39 -1.77 -3.78 0.77
N GLU A 40 -1.61 -4.99 0.24
CA GLU A 40 -0.45 -5.38 -0.58
C GLU A 40 -0.28 -4.47 -1.81
N ASP A 41 -1.36 -4.22 -2.56
CA ASP A 41 -1.32 -3.30 -3.71
C ASP A 41 -0.85 -1.88 -3.31
N ILE A 42 -1.26 -1.41 -2.12
CA ILE A 42 -0.81 -0.11 -1.59
C ILE A 42 0.68 -0.14 -1.25
N ARG A 43 1.17 -1.21 -0.60
CA ARG A 43 2.60 -1.39 -0.27
C ARG A 43 3.43 -1.39 -1.54
N ASP A 44 3.07 -2.22 -2.51
CA ASP A 44 3.76 -2.33 -3.81
C ASP A 44 3.78 -1.00 -4.56
N ALA A 45 2.63 -0.32 -4.66
CA ALA A 45 2.57 0.98 -5.33
C ALA A 45 3.43 2.04 -4.62
N SER A 46 3.51 1.99 -3.29
CA SER A 46 4.33 2.91 -2.51
C SER A 46 5.82 2.66 -2.67
N GLN A 47 6.26 1.39 -2.65
CA GLN A 47 7.64 0.96 -2.88
C GLN A 47 8.09 1.33 -4.29
N ASN A 48 7.30 0.98 -5.31
CA ASN A 48 7.59 1.35 -6.70
C ASN A 48 7.74 2.87 -6.90
N THR A 49 6.94 3.67 -6.19
CA THR A 49 7.06 5.13 -6.24
C THR A 49 8.34 5.60 -5.54
N ALA A 50 8.69 5.00 -4.39
CA ALA A 50 9.88 5.32 -3.62
C ALA A 50 11.16 5.00 -4.40
N GLU A 51 11.23 3.82 -5.03
CA GLU A 51 12.32 3.45 -5.95
C GLU A 51 12.48 4.47 -7.08
N ASN A 52 11.38 4.87 -7.72
CA ASN A 52 11.43 5.92 -8.76
C ASN A 52 12.00 7.25 -8.23
N ILE A 53 11.72 7.61 -6.98
CA ILE A 53 12.27 8.83 -6.37
C ILE A 53 13.78 8.69 -6.15
N ARG A 54 14.24 7.53 -5.66
CA ARG A 54 15.68 7.22 -5.48
C ARG A 54 16.41 7.28 -6.82
N ASP A 55 15.89 6.59 -7.84
CA ASP A 55 16.47 6.56 -9.18
C ASP A 55 16.61 7.96 -9.79
N GLN A 56 15.57 8.80 -9.67
CA GLN A 56 15.60 10.17 -10.18
C GLN A 56 16.61 11.05 -9.43
N ALA A 57 16.74 10.86 -8.12
CA ALA A 57 17.71 11.59 -7.31
C ALA A 57 19.14 11.18 -7.68
N GLN A 58 19.41 9.88 -7.78
CA GLN A 58 20.70 9.34 -8.19
C GLN A 58 21.08 9.81 -9.59
N GLN A 59 20.20 9.66 -10.59
CA GLN A 59 20.48 10.14 -11.96
C GLN A 59 20.82 11.63 -11.98
N LYS A 60 20.13 12.45 -11.17
CA LYS A 60 20.41 13.88 -11.10
C LYS A 60 21.74 14.18 -10.42
N ALA A 61 22.10 13.43 -9.39
CA ALA A 61 23.36 13.53 -8.68
C ALA A 61 24.53 13.13 -9.60
N GLU A 62 24.42 12.00 -10.30
CA GLU A 62 25.38 11.54 -11.32
C GLU A 62 25.58 12.59 -12.42
N ASN A 63 24.51 13.15 -12.96
CA ASN A 63 24.60 14.23 -13.95
C ASN A 63 25.35 15.47 -13.44
N ILE A 64 25.30 15.77 -12.14
CA ILE A 64 26.05 16.89 -11.54
C ILE A 64 27.53 16.55 -11.42
N ARG A 65 27.85 15.32 -10.98
CA ARG A 65 29.23 14.81 -10.90
C ARG A 65 29.87 14.81 -12.29
N ASP A 66 29.20 14.27 -13.30
CA ASP A 66 29.67 14.22 -14.69
C ASP A 66 29.94 15.61 -15.28
N GLN A 67 29.10 16.62 -14.94
CA GLN A 67 29.29 17.99 -15.41
C GLN A 67 30.51 18.69 -14.79
N ALA A 68 30.91 18.26 -13.60
CA ALA A 68 32.08 18.78 -12.89
C ALA A 68 33.34 17.94 -13.12
N GLU A 69 33.25 16.85 -13.89
CA GLU A 69 34.38 15.99 -14.18
C GLU A 69 35.52 16.80 -14.82
N ASN A 70 36.72 16.70 -14.24
CA ASN A 70 37.92 17.44 -14.66
C ASN A 70 37.84 18.97 -14.46
N ALA A 71 36.87 19.49 -13.72
CA ALA A 71 36.88 20.87 -13.25
C ALA A 71 38.01 21.07 -12.21
N PRO A 72 38.36 22.33 -11.85
CA PRO A 72 39.22 22.56 -10.70
C PRO A 72 38.63 21.92 -9.43
N GLU A 73 39.50 21.41 -8.56
CA GLU A 73 39.14 20.67 -7.32
C GLU A 73 38.00 21.33 -6.52
N ALA A 74 38.06 22.64 -6.28
CA ALA A 74 37.00 23.36 -5.55
C ALA A 74 35.61 23.31 -6.22
N THR A 75 35.56 23.15 -7.55
CA THR A 75 34.30 22.97 -8.30
C THR A 75 33.83 21.53 -8.25
N GLU A 76 34.76 20.56 -8.29
CA GLU A 76 34.47 19.13 -8.15
C GLU A 76 33.89 18.85 -6.74
N ASP A 77 34.54 19.33 -5.69
CA ASP A 77 34.07 19.21 -4.30
C ASP A 77 32.66 19.80 -4.12
N ALA A 78 32.43 21.01 -4.66
CA ALA A 78 31.12 21.66 -4.56
C ALA A 78 30.03 20.93 -5.37
N ALA A 79 30.40 20.20 -6.43
CA ALA A 79 29.49 19.37 -7.20
C ALA A 79 29.15 18.08 -6.45
N GLU A 80 30.13 17.44 -5.83
CA GLU A 80 29.94 16.27 -4.96
C GLU A 80 29.03 16.59 -3.78
N ASP A 81 29.31 17.67 -3.03
CA ASP A 81 28.45 18.12 -1.93
C ASP A 81 26.99 18.31 -2.37
N ARG A 82 26.79 18.82 -3.59
CA ARG A 82 25.46 19.04 -4.15
C ARG A 82 24.79 17.74 -4.60
N ALA A 83 25.55 16.81 -5.17
CA ALA A 83 25.10 15.49 -5.57
C ALA A 83 24.62 14.70 -4.34
N ASP A 84 25.43 14.67 -3.29
CA ASP A 84 25.12 13.99 -2.02
C ASP A 84 23.85 14.56 -1.36
N MET A 85 23.70 15.90 -1.32
CA MET A 85 22.47 16.53 -0.81
C MET A 85 21.22 16.18 -1.63
N ILE A 86 21.36 15.87 -2.92
CA ILE A 86 20.25 15.47 -3.77
C ILE A 86 19.87 14.02 -3.50
N GLU A 87 20.86 13.13 -3.37
CA GLU A 87 20.66 11.72 -2.99
C GLU A 87 19.99 11.63 -1.62
N GLU A 88 20.52 12.31 -0.60
CA GLU A 88 19.96 12.30 0.76
C GLU A 88 18.50 12.79 0.79
N ARG A 89 18.18 13.84 0.02
CA ARG A 89 16.81 14.33 -0.11
C ARG A 89 15.92 13.35 -0.87
N GLY A 90 16.46 12.64 -1.84
CA GLY A 90 15.79 11.57 -2.57
C GLY A 90 15.39 10.44 -1.62
N GLU A 91 16.36 9.91 -0.89
CA GLU A 91 16.16 8.86 0.11
C GLU A 91 15.13 9.26 1.16
N THR A 92 15.26 10.46 1.75
CA THR A 92 14.31 10.96 2.75
C THR A 92 12.87 10.97 2.22
N LYS A 93 12.67 11.32 0.94
CA LYS A 93 11.33 11.34 0.34
C LYS A 93 10.82 9.94 0.00
N ALA A 94 11.71 9.06 -0.43
CA ALA A 94 11.40 7.66 -0.71
C ALA A 94 10.94 6.95 0.58
N ASP A 95 11.68 7.10 1.67
CA ASP A 95 11.34 6.53 2.98
C ASP A 95 10.01 7.07 3.52
N GLN A 96 9.74 8.36 3.32
CA GLN A 96 8.44 8.95 3.67
C GLN A 96 7.31 8.33 2.85
N LYS A 97 7.55 8.04 1.57
CA LYS A 97 6.56 7.45 0.68
C LYS A 97 6.23 6.00 1.08
N GLU A 98 7.24 5.20 1.38
CA GLU A 98 7.09 3.84 1.92
C GLU A 98 6.35 3.86 3.26
N SER A 99 6.79 4.67 4.21
CA SER A 99 6.13 4.78 5.52
C SER A 99 4.66 5.20 5.42
N LEU A 100 4.31 6.08 4.48
CA LEU A 100 2.92 6.44 4.23
C LEU A 100 2.12 5.34 3.54
N GLY A 101 2.77 4.51 2.71
CA GLY A 101 2.18 3.32 2.11
C GLY A 101 1.85 2.29 3.17
N GLU A 102 2.83 1.89 3.98
CA GLU A 102 2.67 0.93 5.07
C GLU A 102 1.56 1.34 6.03
N LYS A 103 1.58 2.59 6.52
CA LYS A 103 0.53 3.09 7.44
C LYS A 103 -0.88 3.02 6.84
N LYS A 104 -1.01 3.17 5.52
CA LYS A 104 -2.32 3.07 4.85
C LYS A 104 -2.74 1.62 4.65
N ALA A 105 -1.79 0.74 4.33
CA ALA A 105 -2.01 -0.68 4.21
C ALA A 105 -2.45 -1.27 5.57
N ASP A 106 -1.72 -0.98 6.63
CA ASP A 106 -2.03 -1.43 8.00
C ASP A 106 -3.42 -0.93 8.45
N ALA A 107 -3.74 0.35 8.18
CA ALA A 107 -5.05 0.89 8.53
C ALA A 107 -6.21 0.26 7.73
N LEU A 108 -5.94 -0.20 6.50
CA LEU A 108 -6.93 -0.89 5.68
C LEU A 108 -7.16 -2.32 6.17
N GLU A 109 -6.09 -3.04 6.50
CA GLU A 109 -6.16 -4.37 7.13
C GLU A 109 -6.91 -4.29 8.46
N GLU A 110 -6.56 -3.35 9.34
CA GLU A 110 -7.25 -3.17 10.62
C GLU A 110 -8.74 -2.86 10.42
N ALA A 111 -9.10 -2.03 9.43
CA ALA A 111 -10.50 -1.75 9.13
C ALA A 111 -11.23 -2.99 8.57
N GLY A 112 -10.54 -3.81 7.78
CA GLY A 112 -11.03 -5.08 7.23
C GLY A 112 -11.31 -6.10 8.33
N GLU A 113 -10.32 -6.36 9.19
CA GLU A 113 -10.43 -7.27 10.34
C GLU A 113 -11.56 -6.85 11.27
N ASN A 114 -11.60 -5.58 11.69
CA ASN A 114 -12.68 -5.08 12.55
C ASN A 114 -14.07 -5.25 11.92
N LYS A 115 -14.17 -5.18 10.59
CA LYS A 115 -15.44 -5.37 9.88
C LYS A 115 -15.82 -6.84 9.77
N ALA A 116 -14.84 -7.71 9.55
CA ALA A 116 -15.01 -9.15 9.50
C ALA A 116 -15.45 -9.69 10.88
N ASP A 117 -14.77 -9.29 11.95
CA ASP A 117 -15.11 -9.67 13.33
C ASP A 117 -16.55 -9.25 13.71
N GLN A 118 -16.98 -8.06 13.29
CA GLN A 118 -18.37 -7.60 13.49
C GLN A 118 -19.41 -8.45 12.77
N LEU A 119 -19.07 -9.08 11.65
CA LEU A 119 -20.00 -9.96 10.93
C LEU A 119 -20.13 -11.31 11.63
N GLU A 120 -19.01 -11.85 12.11
CA GLU A 120 -18.98 -13.10 12.89
C GLU A 120 -19.71 -12.92 14.24
N GLU A 121 -19.52 -11.79 14.94
CA GLU A 121 -20.24 -11.51 16.18
C GLU A 121 -21.77 -11.47 16.00
N VAL A 122 -22.26 -10.98 14.86
CA VAL A 122 -23.70 -10.95 14.54
C VAL A 122 -24.28 -12.36 14.36
N GLU A 123 -23.47 -13.36 14.00
CA GLU A 123 -23.94 -14.75 13.96
C GLU A 123 -24.16 -15.34 15.36
N VAL A 124 -23.42 -14.87 16.36
CA VAL A 124 -23.44 -15.43 17.72
C VAL A 124 -24.61 -14.87 18.57
N GLU A 125 -25.20 -13.73 18.19
CA GLU A 125 -26.38 -13.10 18.85
C GLU A 125 -27.74 -13.57 18.32
#